data_AF-A0A955GWB8-F1
#
_entry.id   AF-A0A955GWB8-F1
#
_cell.length_a   1.000
_cell.length_b   1.000
_cell.length_c   1.000
_cell.angle_alpha   90.00
_cell.angle_beta   90.00
_cell.angle_gamma   90.00
#
_symmetry.space_group_name_H-M   'P 1'
#
loop_
_entity.id
_entity.type
_entity.pdbx_description
1 polymer ?
#
loop_
_entity_poly.entity_id
_entity_poly.type
_entity_poly.pdbx_seq_one_letter_code
_entity_poly.pdbx_strand_id
1 'polypeptide(L)'
;MNLLFWALTIGVIGKVLLAIGVLVAHTELAHHKRFDRKVLQSFHFERTLTLTGILLIVGGYFMEIYFYDFVEMLTCHGVDCAIKASVIMSQ
;
A
#
# COMPACT_ATOMS: atom_id res chain seq x y z
N MET A 1 -15.48 5.51 14.76
CA MET A 1 -14.58 5.72 13.60
C MET A 1 -14.60 4.44 12.77
N ASN A 2 -14.98 4.51 11.49
CA ASN A 2 -15.23 3.33 10.67
C ASN A 2 -13.93 2.59 10.29
N LEU A 3 -14.02 1.26 10.14
CA LEU A 3 -12.92 0.40 9.70
C LEU A 3 -12.37 0.85 8.34
N LEU A 4 -13.27 1.24 7.42
CA LEU A 4 -12.92 1.79 6.10
C LEU A 4 -12.02 3.02 6.18
N PHE A 5 -12.29 3.94 7.12
CA PHE A 5 -11.47 5.15 7.29
C PHE A 5 -10.04 4.79 7.66
N TRP A 6 -9.86 3.85 8.59
CA TRP A 6 -8.54 3.36 8.98
C TRP A 6 -7.85 2.60 7.85
N ALA A 7 -8.57 1.76 7.11
CA ALA A 7 -8.06 1.03 5.96
C ALA A 7 -7.48 1.97 4.90
N LEU A 8 -8.27 2.98 4.50
CA LEU A 8 -7.86 4.00 3.55
C LEU A 8 -6.69 4.84 4.08
N THR A 9 -6.73 5.25 5.34
CA THR A 9 -5.67 6.08 5.93
C THR A 9 -4.34 5.33 5.98
N ILE A 10 -4.35 4.09 6.47
CA ILE A 10 -3.16 3.22 6.52
C ILE A 10 -2.63 2.96 5.09
N GLY A 11 -3.54 2.70 4.15
CA GLY A 11 -3.18 2.51 2.73
C GLY A 11 -2.52 3.74 2.11
N VAL A 12 -3.07 4.94 2.34
CA VAL A 12 -2.51 6.21 1.86
C VAL A 12 -1.14 6.47 2.49
N ILE A 13 -1.00 6.31 3.81
CA ILE A 13 0.27 6.47 4.51
C ILE A 13 1.33 5.52 3.93
N GLY A 14 0.97 4.25 3.71
CA GLY A 14 1.88 3.27 3.12
C GLY A 14 2.35 3.65 1.71
N LYS A 15 1.43 4.14 0.85
CA LYS A 15 1.76 4.63 -0.51
C LYS A 15 2.69 5.84 -0.48
N VAL A 16 2.45 6.79 0.43
CA VAL A 16 3.31 7.98 0.60
C VAL A 16 4.70 7.56 1.07
N LEU A 17 4.79 6.66 2.06
CA LEU A 17 6.09 6.14 2.54
C LEU A 17 6.87 5.47 1.41
N LEU A 18 6.19 4.68 0.59
CA LEU A 18 6.78 4.01 -0.56
C LEU A 18 7.27 5.00 -1.61
N ALA A 19 6.48 6.02 -1.94
CA ALA A 19 6.88 7.07 -2.88
C ALA A 19 8.11 7.84 -2.40
N ILE A 20 8.18 8.18 -1.10
CA ILE A 20 9.34 8.84 -0.49
C ILE A 20 10.56 7.90 -0.56
N GLY A 21 10.41 6.63 -0.16
CA GLY A 21 11.51 5.65 -0.20
C GLY A 21 12.09 5.48 -1.61
N VAL A 22 11.24 5.41 -2.63
CA VAL A 22 11.68 5.31 -4.03
C VAL A 22 12.36 6.60 -4.50
N LEU A 23 11.84 7.77 -4.13
CA LEU A 23 12.43 9.05 -4.52
C LEU A 23 13.83 9.23 -3.92
N VAL A 24 13.99 8.95 -2.62
CA VAL A 24 15.29 9.03 -1.95
C VAL A 24 16.27 8.05 -2.61
N ALA A 25 15.83 6.82 -2.92
CA ALA A 25 16.69 5.81 -3.52
C ALA A 25 17.21 6.27 -4.88
N HIS A 26 16.34 6.86 -5.70
CA HIS A 26 16.74 7.45 -6.98
C HIS A 26 17.72 8.61 -6.81
N THR A 27 17.53 9.49 -5.82
CA THR A 27 18.45 10.61 -5.59
C THR A 27 19.83 10.14 -5.10
N GLU A 28 19.88 9.13 -4.23
CA GLU A 28 21.12 8.61 -3.67
C GLU A 28 21.93 7.82 -4.73
N LEU A 29 21.24 7.01 -5.54
CA LEU A 29 21.81 6.28 -6.68
C LEU A 29 22.31 7.22 -7.78
N ALA A 30 21.64 8.36 -8.00
CA ALA A 30 22.06 9.33 -8.99
C ALA A 30 23.33 10.11 -8.58
N HIS A 31 23.55 10.30 -7.28
CA HIS A 31 24.66 11.12 -6.79
C HIS A 31 25.96 10.33 -6.54
N HIS A 32 25.87 9.04 -6.22
CA HIS A 32 27.04 8.24 -5.84
C HIS A 32 27.53 7.28 -6.95
N LYS A 33 28.69 7.61 -7.56
CA LYS A 33 29.40 6.75 -8.55
C LYS A 33 30.28 5.65 -7.93
N ARG A 34 30.51 5.65 -6.61
CA ARG A 34 31.30 4.64 -5.89
C ARG A 34 30.60 4.23 -4.60
N PHE A 35 30.46 2.92 -4.39
CA PHE A 35 29.88 2.32 -3.20
C PHE A 35 30.80 2.53 -1.99
N ASP A 36 30.47 3.51 -1.16
CA ASP A 36 31.15 3.76 0.12
C ASP A 36 30.33 3.15 1.28
N ARG A 37 30.97 2.84 2.41
CA ARG A 37 30.34 2.20 3.57
C ARG A 37 29.17 3.00 4.15
N LYS A 38 29.17 4.32 3.97
CA LYS A 38 28.06 5.22 4.36
C LYS A 38 26.81 4.98 3.51
N VAL A 39 26.97 4.71 2.22
CA VAL A 39 25.87 4.40 1.30
C VAL A 39 25.19 3.09 1.71
N LEU A 40 25.97 2.08 2.12
CA LEU A 40 25.44 0.78 2.60
C LEU A 40 24.54 0.92 3.85
N GLN A 41 24.87 1.81 4.78
CA GLN A 41 24.02 2.09 5.94
C GLN A 41 22.75 2.86 5.55
N SER A 42 22.86 3.86 4.67
CA SER A 42 21.71 4.60 4.13
C SER A 42 20.71 3.64 3.45
N PHE A 43 21.24 2.71 2.65
CA PHE A 43 20.46 1.70 1.94
C PHE A 43 19.68 0.75 2.88
N HIS A 44 20.20 0.47 4.07
CA HIS A 44 19.50 -0.40 5.03
C HIS A 44 18.28 0.32 5.63
N PHE A 45 18.43 1.59 6.00
CA PHE A 45 17.32 2.41 6.49
C PHE A 45 16.26 2.57 5.40
N GLU A 46 16.69 2.88 4.18
CA GLU A 46 15.84 3.08 3.02
C GLU A 46 15.05 1.81 2.65
N ARG A 47 15.70 0.65 2.66
CA ARG A 47 15.05 -0.65 2.48
C ARG A 47 14.04 -0.92 3.58
N THR A 48 14.35 -0.60 4.84
CA THR A 48 13.43 -0.82 5.97
C THR A 48 12.21 0.08 5.87
N LEU A 49 12.38 1.34 5.47
CA LEU A 49 11.30 2.30 5.28
C LEU A 49 10.39 1.88 4.12
N THR A 50 10.97 1.46 3.00
CA THR A 50 10.21 0.96 1.85
C THR A 50 9.45 -0.33 2.20
N LEU A 51 10.09 -1.28 2.91
CA LEU A 51 9.45 -2.51 3.37
C LEU A 51 8.28 -2.23 4.31
N THR A 52 8.44 -1.27 5.22
CA THR A 52 7.40 -0.83 6.15
C THR A 52 6.23 -0.19 5.38
N GLY A 53 6.51 0.64 4.37
CA GLY A 53 5.49 1.20 3.48
C GLY A 53 4.69 0.12 2.76
N ILE A 54 5.36 -0.90 2.20
CA ILE A 54 4.69 -2.05 1.56
C ILE A 54 3.80 -2.78 2.55
N LEU A 55 4.28 -3.07 3.76
CA LEU A 55 3.50 -3.74 4.80
C LEU A 55 2.26 -2.94 5.20
N LEU A 56 2.36 -1.62 5.29
CA LEU A 56 1.20 -0.75 5.55
C LEU A 56 0.18 -0.79 4.41
N ILE A 57 0.63 -0.76 3.14
CA ILE A 57 -0.27 -0.89 1.98
C ILE A 57 -1.02 -2.23 2.02
N VAL A 58 -0.29 -3.32 2.24
CA VAL A 58 -0.86 -4.67 2.29
C VAL A 58 -1.86 -4.79 3.45
N GLY A 59 -1.51 -4.26 4.63
CA GLY A 59 -2.40 -4.25 5.78
C GLY A 59 -3.68 -3.44 5.55
N GLY A 60 -3.58 -2.25 4.96
CA GLY A 60 -4.73 -1.44 4.58
C GLY A 60 -5.64 -2.15 3.58
N TYR A 61 -5.05 -2.82 2.58
CA TYR A 61 -5.80 -3.59 1.58
C TYR A 61 -6.56 -4.77 2.18
N PHE A 62 -5.96 -5.51 3.13
CA PHE A 62 -6.68 -6.57 3.83
C PHE A 62 -7.88 -6.03 4.65
N MET A 63 -7.74 -4.85 5.25
CA MET A 63 -8.86 -4.20 5.93
C MET A 63 -9.97 -3.79 4.94
N GLU A 64 -9.62 -3.31 3.74
CA GLU A 64 -10.60 -3.01 2.68
C GLU A 64 -11.34 -4.27 2.23
N ILE A 65 -10.62 -5.39 2.00
CA ILE A 65 -11.23 -6.68 1.64
C ILE A 65 -12.25 -7.13 2.68
N TYR A 66 -11.89 -7.03 3.95
CA TYR A 66 -12.78 -7.43 5.04
C TYR A 66 -14.00 -6.50 5.15
N PHE A 67 -13.84 -5.20 4.92
CA PHE A 67 -14.95 -4.25 5.02
C PHE A 67 -15.95 -4.36 3.86
N TYR A 68 -15.45 -4.53 2.63
CA TYR A 68 -16.27 -4.60 1.44
C TYR A 68 -16.77 -6.01 1.10
N ASP A 69 -16.36 -6.99 1.90
CA ASP A 69 -16.64 -8.41 1.69
C ASP A 69 -16.38 -8.86 0.25
N PHE A 70 -15.28 -8.36 -0.33
CA PHE A 70 -14.89 -8.64 -1.73
C PHE A 70 -14.72 -10.15 -1.98
N VAL A 71 -14.58 -10.97 -0.94
CA VAL A 71 -14.53 -12.42 -1.04
C VAL A 71 -15.83 -13.00 -1.59
N GLU A 72 -16.99 -12.46 -1.19
CA GLU A 72 -18.28 -12.83 -1.74
C GLU A 72 -18.46 -12.37 -3.19
N MET A 73 -17.65 -11.42 -3.67
CA MET A 73 -17.62 -11.06 -5.09
C MET A 73 -16.89 -12.07 -5.97
N LEU A 74 -15.94 -12.83 -5.42
CA LEU A 74 -15.22 -13.85 -6.20
C LEU A 74 -16.10 -15.08 -6.48
N THR A 75 -17.16 -15.28 -5.70
CA THR A 75 -18.05 -16.45 -5.80
C THR A 75 -19.44 -16.10 -6.34
N CYS A 76 -19.74 -14.82 -6.59
CA CYS A 76 -21.01 -14.41 -7.18
C CYS A 76 -21.05 -14.55 -8.71
N HIS A 77 -22.23 -14.89 -9.22
CA HIS A 77 -22.49 -14.95 -10.66
C HIS A 77 -23.82 -14.26 -10.99
N GLY A 78 -23.87 -13.57 -12.13
CA GLY A 78 -25.09 -12.96 -12.64
C GLY A 78 -25.60 -11.76 -11.81
N VAL A 79 -26.91 -11.72 -11.58
CA VAL A 79 -27.61 -10.55 -11.02
C VAL A 79 -27.23 -10.23 -9.57
N ASP A 80 -26.90 -11.24 -8.77
CA ASP A 80 -26.48 -11.07 -7.37
C ASP A 80 -25.15 -10.31 -7.26
N CYS A 81 -24.27 -10.52 -8.24
CA CYS A 81 -22.99 -9.84 -8.36
C CYS A 81 -23.15 -8.37 -8.74
N ALA A 82 -24.06 -8.08 -9.67
CA ALA A 82 -24.37 -6.71 -10.10
C ALA A 82 -24.97 -5.87 -8.96
N ILE A 83 -25.83 -6.47 -8.13
CA ILE A 83 -26.42 -5.80 -6.96
C ILE A 83 -25.33 -5.47 -5.94
N LYS A 84 -24.48 -6.44 -5.56
CA LYS A 84 -23.38 -6.19 -4.62
C LYS A 84 -22.37 -5.17 -5.18
N ALA A 85 -22.08 -5.19 -6.47
CA ALA A 85 -21.20 -4.22 -7.14
C ALA A 85 -21.78 -2.81 -7.09
N SER A 86 -23.08 -2.67 -7.36
CA SER A 86 -23.74 -1.36 -7.33
C SER A 86 -23.69 -0.70 -5.94
N VAL A 87 -23.80 -1.49 -4.86
CA VAL A 87 -23.70 -1.00 -3.48
C VAL A 87 -22.30 -0.45 -3.20
N ILE A 88 -21.24 -1.14 -3.63
CA ILE A 88 -19.85 -0.68 -3.47
C ILE A 88 -19.58 0.57 -4.33
N MET A 89 -20.06 0.60 -5.58
CA MET A 89 -19.85 1.73 -6.49
C MET A 89 -20.70 2.97 -6.17
N SER A 90 -21.72 2.84 -5.33
CA SER A 90 -22.60 3.94 -4.91
C SER A 90 -22.10 4.71 -3.67
N GLN A 91 -20.99 4.27 -3.05
CA GLN A 91 -20.29 4.99 -1.96
C GLN A 91 -19.22 5.92 -2.51
#